data_AF-A0A4Z2I3W7-F1
#
_entry.id   AF-A0A4Z2I3W7-F1
#
_cell.length_a   1.000
_cell.length_b   1.000
_cell.length_c   1.000
_cell.angle_alpha   90.00
_cell.angle_beta   90.00
_cell.angle_gamma   90.00
#
_symmetry.space_group_name_H-M   'P 1'
#
loop_
_entity.id
_entity.type
_entity.pdbx_description
1 polymer ?
#
loop_
_entity_poly.entity_id
_entity_poly.type
_entity_poly.pdbx_seq_one_letter_code
_entity_poly.pdbx_strand_id
1 'polypeptide(L)'
;MASDQEINSQRVKQLLGKPGNGNCADCGAADPEWASYTLGVFVCLSCSGLHRNIVQISKVKSVLLDPWSSSEVEFMDSVGNNAAKAIFEQIVPAFYYCPTQKDCMLLREQWIRAKYERKEFQLVERQEPYSAELSEHVAECLGGRILLPKLTRNYVKEGFMEKTGPKHTEGFKKRWFTMDDRRLMYFKDPLDAYARGEVFIGCEENGYTVLPGLPPNTQGYHWQFGITIVTPDRKFLFACETEEDQKDWIAAFQTVIHRPMLPQEYAGKLKMIVNFSLGSFVDRCFSSLKIKFDSVPLKSGQ
;
A
#
# COMPACT_ATOMS: atom_id res chain seq x y z
N MET A 1 33.69 41.11 -1.54
CA MET A 1 33.13 40.34 -0.41
C MET A 1 31.78 39.81 -0.88
N ALA A 2 31.46 38.53 -0.62
CA ALA A 2 30.14 38.00 -0.95
C ALA A 2 29.07 38.75 -0.13
N SER A 3 27.90 38.97 -0.70
CA SER A 3 26.77 39.57 0.03
C SER A 3 26.28 38.62 1.14
N ASP A 4 25.69 39.17 2.20
CA ASP A 4 25.11 38.37 3.29
C ASP A 4 24.10 37.34 2.77
N GLN A 5 23.38 37.69 1.70
CA GLN A 5 22.45 36.80 1.03
C GLN A 5 23.17 35.61 0.36
N GLU A 6 24.28 35.84 -0.35
CA GLU A 6 25.08 34.75 -0.94
C GLU A 6 25.67 33.83 0.14
N ILE A 7 26.13 34.41 1.25
CA ILE A 7 26.66 33.65 2.40
C ILE A 7 25.56 32.76 3.00
N ASN A 8 24.37 33.32 3.24
CA ASN A 8 23.26 32.57 3.82
C ASN A 8 22.75 31.47 2.88
N SER A 9 22.67 31.72 1.57
CA SER A 9 22.32 30.72 0.56
C SER A 9 23.33 29.56 0.55
N GLN A 10 24.63 29.84 0.70
CA GLN A 10 25.64 28.78 0.81
C GLN A 10 25.50 28.00 2.12
N ARG A 11 25.27 28.68 3.25
CA ARG A 11 25.10 28.03 4.56
C ARG A 11 23.90 27.09 4.59
N VAL A 12 22.73 27.53 4.14
CA VAL A 12 21.53 26.66 4.13
C VAL A 12 21.72 25.44 3.24
N LYS A 13 22.42 25.58 2.10
CA LYS A 13 22.77 24.45 1.24
C LYS A 13 23.69 23.45 1.94
N GLN A 14 24.65 23.91 2.73
CA GLN A 14 25.54 23.04 3.51
C GLN A 14 24.77 22.24 4.58
N LEU A 15 23.66 22.77 5.11
CA LEU A 15 22.83 22.05 6.08
C LEU A 15 22.23 20.76 5.53
N LEU A 16 22.03 20.63 4.22
CA LEU A 16 21.56 19.39 3.59
C LEU A 16 22.55 18.23 3.79
N GLY A 17 23.84 18.53 3.97
CA GLY A 17 24.87 17.53 4.27
C GLY A 17 24.89 17.05 5.73
N LYS A 18 24.10 17.65 6.62
CA LYS A 18 24.02 17.19 8.01
C LYS A 18 23.20 15.89 8.13
N PRO A 19 23.50 15.01 9.09
CA PRO A 19 22.76 13.77 9.31
C PRO A 19 21.24 14.01 9.43
N GLY A 20 20.46 13.23 8.69
CA GLY A 20 18.99 13.32 8.64
C GLY A 20 18.43 14.32 7.63
N ASN A 21 19.20 15.34 7.21
CA ASN A 21 18.72 16.37 6.29
C ASN A 21 18.75 15.95 4.82
N GLY A 22 19.45 14.85 4.48
CA GLY A 22 19.50 14.29 3.12
C GLY A 22 18.22 13.60 2.66
N ASN A 23 17.22 13.46 3.53
CA ASN A 23 15.91 12.89 3.20
C ASN A 23 14.80 13.82 3.69
N CYS A 24 13.71 13.89 2.94
CA CYS A 24 12.49 14.61 3.31
C CYS A 24 11.99 14.15 4.67
N ALA A 25 11.75 15.09 5.58
CA ALA A 25 11.30 14.84 6.95
C ALA A 25 9.93 14.14 7.04
N ASP A 26 9.13 14.12 5.97
CA ASP A 26 7.75 13.62 6.01
C ASP A 26 7.53 12.33 5.22
N CYS A 27 8.18 12.16 4.07
CA CYS A 27 7.96 11.00 3.19
C CYS A 27 9.23 10.22 2.84
N GLY A 28 10.38 10.63 3.37
CA GLY A 28 11.67 9.97 3.17
C GLY A 28 12.30 10.14 1.78
N ALA A 29 11.66 10.87 0.85
CA ALA A 29 12.24 11.18 -0.47
C ALA A 29 13.66 11.76 -0.33
N ALA A 30 14.60 11.27 -1.14
CA ALA A 30 15.98 11.75 -1.11
C ALA A 30 16.08 13.21 -1.58
N ASP A 31 17.18 13.88 -1.19
CA ASP A 31 17.62 15.18 -1.67
C ASP A 31 16.53 16.27 -1.59
N PRO A 32 16.03 16.60 -0.38
CA PRO A 32 15.00 17.63 -0.22
C PRO A 32 15.53 19.02 -0.59
N GLU A 33 14.85 19.70 -1.52
CA GLU A 33 15.24 21.03 -2.00
C GLU A 33 14.43 22.18 -1.37
N TRP A 34 13.53 21.86 -0.44
CA TRP A 34 12.66 22.80 0.25
C TRP A 34 12.84 22.67 1.76
N ALA A 35 12.51 23.73 2.48
CA ALA A 35 12.56 23.74 3.93
C ALA A 35 11.40 24.54 4.53
N SER A 36 10.86 24.04 5.65
CA SER A 36 9.99 24.82 6.51
C SER A 36 10.83 25.53 7.57
N TYR A 37 11.04 26.84 7.39
CA TYR A 37 11.86 27.67 8.27
C TYR A 37 11.15 28.05 9.60
N THR A 38 9.92 27.56 9.79
CA THR A 38 9.15 27.73 11.04
C THR A 38 9.10 26.45 11.86
N LEU A 39 9.24 25.29 11.20
CA LEU A 39 9.32 23.98 11.84
C LEU A 39 10.75 23.44 11.95
N GLY A 40 11.69 23.98 11.17
CA GLY A 40 13.09 23.58 11.19
C GLY A 40 13.37 22.29 10.41
N VAL A 41 12.56 21.98 9.39
CA VAL A 41 12.65 20.72 8.61
C VAL A 41 12.94 20.95 7.13
N PHE A 42 13.72 20.05 6.53
CA PHE A 42 13.93 19.91 5.09
C PHE A 42 12.96 18.89 4.51
N VAL A 43 12.26 19.28 3.44
CA VAL A 43 11.18 18.52 2.80
C VAL A 43 11.33 18.54 1.28
N CYS A 44 10.79 17.53 0.59
CA CYS A 44 10.80 17.51 -0.87
C CYS A 44 9.80 18.52 -1.45
N LEU A 45 9.89 18.79 -2.76
CA LEU A 45 8.96 19.69 -3.47
C LEU A 45 7.49 19.31 -3.22
N SER A 46 7.16 18.02 -3.30
CA SER A 46 5.78 17.55 -3.13
C SER A 46 5.25 17.81 -1.72
N CYS A 47 6.03 17.50 -0.67
CA CYS A 47 5.64 17.78 0.71
C CYS A 47 5.61 19.28 1.01
N SER A 48 6.49 20.09 0.39
CA SER A 48 6.41 21.55 0.51
C SER A 48 5.06 22.10 0.05
N GLY A 49 4.45 21.49 -0.97
CA GLY A 49 3.10 21.82 -1.43
C GLY A 49 2.04 21.51 -0.37
N LEU A 50 2.16 20.39 0.33
CA LEU A 50 1.25 20.02 1.42
C LEU A 50 1.41 20.93 2.64
N HIS A 51 2.64 21.35 2.96
CA HIS A 51 2.89 22.34 4.01
C HIS A 51 2.24 23.70 3.72
N ARG A 52 2.02 24.06 2.45
CA ARG A 52 1.26 25.27 2.08
C ARG A 52 -0.23 25.16 2.40
N ASN A 53 -0.75 23.99 2.78
CA ASN A 53 -2.13 23.83 3.26
C ASN A 53 -2.26 24.05 4.79
N ILE A 54 -1.15 24.28 5.49
CA ILE A 54 -1.08 24.59 6.94
C ILE A 54 -0.22 25.85 7.19
N VAL A 55 -0.42 26.90 6.38
CA VAL A 55 0.39 28.14 6.39
C VAL A 55 0.48 28.84 7.75
N GLN A 56 -0.51 28.65 8.60
CA GLN A 56 -0.57 29.18 9.96
C GLN A 56 0.45 28.51 10.90
N ILE A 57 0.99 27.35 10.50
CA ILE A 57 1.93 26.52 11.28
C ILE A 57 3.27 26.41 10.55
N SER A 58 3.24 26.21 9.24
CA SER A 58 4.41 25.99 8.42
C SER A 58 4.52 27.00 7.28
N LYS A 59 5.66 27.69 7.24
CA LYS A 59 6.10 28.53 6.12
C LYS A 59 7.31 27.90 5.45
N VAL A 60 7.24 27.74 4.13
CA VAL A 60 8.26 27.05 3.33
C VAL A 60 9.01 28.00 2.39
N LYS A 61 10.28 27.69 2.15
CA LYS A 61 11.17 28.33 1.18
C LYS A 61 11.95 27.26 0.42
N SER A 62 12.28 27.53 -0.84
CA SER A 62 13.28 26.78 -1.59
C SER A 62 14.65 27.00 -0.95
N VAL A 63 15.39 25.92 -0.74
CA VAL A 63 16.78 25.99 -0.23
C VAL A 63 17.70 26.67 -1.25
N LEU A 64 17.40 26.53 -2.55
CA LEU A 64 18.25 27.02 -3.63
C LEU A 64 17.81 28.35 -4.22
N LEU A 65 16.50 28.62 -4.27
CA LEU A 65 15.93 29.71 -5.08
C LEU A 65 15.48 30.92 -4.26
N ASP A 66 15.15 30.73 -2.97
CA ASP A 66 14.60 31.80 -2.14
C ASP A 66 15.68 32.50 -1.29
N PRO A 67 15.48 33.78 -0.94
CA PRO A 67 16.38 34.49 -0.03
C PRO A 67 16.24 33.99 1.42
N TRP A 68 17.37 33.85 2.11
CA TRP A 68 17.46 33.41 3.50
C TRP A 68 18.09 34.48 4.39
N SER A 69 17.41 34.80 5.50
CA SER A 69 17.96 35.64 6.56
C SER A 69 18.85 34.83 7.50
N SER A 70 19.78 35.49 8.19
CA SER A 70 20.71 34.82 9.10
C SER A 70 20.00 34.07 10.22
N SER A 71 18.92 34.65 10.78
CA SER A 71 18.09 34.00 11.80
C SER A 71 17.36 32.77 11.31
N GLU A 72 16.91 32.75 10.06
CA GLU A 72 16.28 31.55 9.48
C GLU A 72 17.31 30.44 9.28
N VAL A 73 18.51 30.76 8.81
CA VAL A 73 19.60 29.78 8.64
C VAL A 73 20.03 29.22 10.00
N GLU A 74 20.19 30.07 11.02
CA GLU A 74 20.52 29.65 12.38
C GLU A 74 19.45 28.75 13.00
N PHE A 75 18.17 29.07 12.80
CA PHE A 75 17.08 28.22 13.26
C PHE A 75 17.10 26.84 12.57
N MET A 76 17.24 26.82 11.24
CA MET A 76 17.36 25.56 10.48
C MET A 76 18.57 24.73 10.93
N ASP A 77 19.67 25.39 11.28
CA ASP A 77 20.89 24.76 11.77
C ASP A 77 20.73 24.13 13.17
N SER A 78 19.98 24.82 14.04
CA SER A 78 19.71 24.38 15.42
C SER A 78 18.71 23.22 15.51
N VAL A 79 17.82 23.09 14.53
CA VAL A 79 16.78 22.06 14.50
C VAL A 79 17.17 20.94 13.53
N GLY A 80 16.97 21.13 12.23
CA GLY A 80 17.14 20.08 11.22
C GLY A 80 16.20 18.88 11.44
N ASN A 81 16.27 17.92 10.52
CA ASN A 81 15.32 16.81 10.48
C ASN A 81 15.44 15.87 11.67
N ASN A 82 16.66 15.62 12.16
CA ASN A 82 16.85 14.73 13.30
C ASN A 82 16.28 15.31 14.61
N ALA A 83 16.51 16.59 14.91
CA ALA A 83 15.93 17.18 16.11
C ALA A 83 14.41 17.35 15.96
N ALA A 84 13.93 17.73 14.78
CA ALA A 84 12.50 17.74 14.49
C ALA A 84 11.87 16.35 14.69
N LYS A 85 12.51 15.28 14.24
CA LYS A 85 12.04 13.90 14.46
C LYS A 85 11.94 13.58 15.96
N ALA A 86 12.93 13.96 16.75
CA ALA A 86 12.91 13.75 18.20
C ALA A 86 11.77 14.51 18.91
N ILE A 87 11.25 15.58 18.31
CA ILE A 87 10.15 16.39 18.86
C ILE A 87 8.80 15.93 18.31
N PHE A 88 8.65 15.87 16.99
CA PHE A 88 7.37 15.65 16.30
C PHE A 88 7.05 14.17 16.06
N GLU A 89 8.00 13.26 16.28
CA GLU A 89 7.82 11.82 16.14
C GLU A 89 8.27 11.08 17.42
N GLN A 90 8.20 11.76 18.59
CA GLN A 90 8.69 11.24 19.86
C GLN A 90 7.99 9.95 20.29
N ILE A 91 6.67 9.89 20.11
CA ILE A 91 5.82 8.76 20.51
C ILE A 91 4.89 8.32 19.38
N VAL A 92 5.47 8.03 18.20
CA VAL A 92 4.71 7.42 17.11
C VAL A 92 4.35 5.98 17.50
N PRO A 93 3.05 5.61 17.59
CA PRO A 93 2.66 4.25 17.91
C PRO A 93 3.23 3.26 16.91
N ALA A 94 3.61 2.07 17.38
CA ALA A 94 4.21 1.05 16.53
C ALA A 94 3.30 0.57 15.39
N PHE A 95 1.98 0.79 15.49
CA PHE A 95 0.98 0.47 14.47
C PHE A 95 0.66 1.64 13.52
N TYR A 96 1.16 2.85 13.81
CA TYR A 96 0.84 4.05 13.04
C TYR A 96 1.59 4.03 11.71
N TYR A 97 0.87 4.20 10.60
CA TYR A 97 1.46 4.16 9.27
C TYR A 97 2.26 5.44 8.97
N CYS A 98 3.54 5.26 8.65
CA CYS A 98 4.42 6.34 8.20
C CYS A 98 4.50 6.31 6.66
N PRO A 99 3.93 7.30 5.94
CA PRO A 99 3.88 7.27 4.49
C PRO A 99 5.25 7.50 3.85
N THR A 100 5.41 6.96 2.65
CA THR A 100 6.56 7.11 1.75
C THR A 100 6.24 8.07 0.61
N GLN A 101 7.25 8.41 -0.20
CA GLN A 101 7.05 9.24 -1.40
C GLN A 101 6.11 8.62 -2.45
N LYS A 102 5.91 7.29 -2.42
CA LYS A 102 5.04 6.56 -3.36
C LYS A 102 3.58 6.58 -2.94
N ASP A 103 3.29 6.92 -1.70
CA ASP A 103 1.93 6.96 -1.18
C ASP A 103 1.13 8.13 -1.77
N CYS A 104 -0.19 7.95 -1.80
CA CYS A 104 -1.11 8.96 -2.27
C CYS A 104 -0.99 10.25 -1.44
N MET A 105 -1.36 11.38 -2.04
CA MET A 105 -1.23 12.69 -1.39
C MET A 105 -1.98 12.78 -0.07
N LEU A 106 -3.13 12.10 0.05
CA LEU A 106 -3.95 12.10 1.27
C LEU A 106 -3.19 11.53 2.48
N LEU A 107 -2.53 10.37 2.33
CA LEU A 107 -1.79 9.74 3.43
C LEU A 107 -0.62 10.64 3.88
N ARG A 108 0.09 11.24 2.93
CA ARG A 108 1.17 12.19 3.23
C ARG A 108 0.66 13.47 3.89
N GLU A 109 -0.47 14.01 3.46
CA GLU A 109 -1.08 15.19 4.08
C GLU A 109 -1.53 14.90 5.52
N GLN A 110 -2.19 13.77 5.74
CA GLN A 110 -2.65 13.41 7.09
C GLN A 110 -1.48 13.17 8.05
N TRP A 111 -0.37 12.61 7.57
CA TRP A 111 0.86 12.49 8.35
C TRP A 111 1.44 13.84 8.74
N ILE A 112 1.54 14.78 7.80
CA ILE A 112 2.01 16.16 8.06
C ILE A 112 1.11 16.87 9.08
N ARG A 113 -0.21 16.75 8.93
CA ARG A 113 -1.17 17.33 9.88
C ARG A 113 -1.10 16.66 11.26
N ALA A 114 -0.95 15.33 11.32
CA ALA A 114 -0.77 14.61 12.60
C ALA A 114 0.48 15.08 13.35
N LYS A 115 1.61 15.23 12.64
CA LYS A 115 2.89 15.68 13.20
C LYS A 115 2.85 17.12 13.70
N TYR A 116 2.43 18.06 12.84
CA TYR A 116 2.68 19.49 13.08
C TYR A 116 1.44 20.27 13.52
N GLU A 117 0.26 19.93 13.00
CA GLU A 117 -1.00 20.62 13.29
C GLU A 117 -1.64 20.08 14.56
N ARG A 118 -1.90 18.77 14.60
CA ARG A 118 -2.53 18.10 15.73
C ARG A 118 -1.52 17.68 16.79
N LYS A 119 -0.24 17.57 16.42
CA LYS A 119 0.88 17.22 17.32
C LYS A 119 0.58 15.95 18.12
N GLU A 120 0.06 14.93 17.42
CA GLU A 120 -0.41 13.67 18.01
C GLU A 120 0.73 12.86 18.64
N PHE A 121 1.94 12.97 18.10
CA PHE A 121 3.09 12.19 18.56
C PHE A 121 3.95 12.91 19.60
N GLN A 122 3.39 13.94 20.25
CA GLN A 122 4.01 14.65 21.37
C GLN A 122 3.37 14.27 22.71
N LEU A 123 2.08 13.90 22.73
CA LEU A 123 1.34 13.54 23.94
C LEU A 123 0.41 12.35 23.64
N VAL A 124 0.45 11.31 24.48
CA VAL A 124 -0.34 10.07 24.29
C VAL A 124 -1.84 10.37 24.27
N GLU A 125 -2.31 11.32 25.08
CA GLU A 125 -3.71 11.74 25.16
C GLU A 125 -4.30 12.22 23.81
N ARG A 126 -3.44 12.70 22.89
CA ARG A 126 -3.86 13.13 21.56
C ARG A 126 -4.08 11.97 20.57
N GLN A 127 -3.84 10.73 21.01
CA GLN A 127 -3.94 9.51 20.22
C GLN A 127 -5.21 8.70 20.53
N GLU A 128 -5.91 9.05 21.62
CA GLU A 128 -7.13 8.38 22.11
C GLU A 128 -8.21 8.10 21.03
N PRO A 129 -8.50 9.01 20.07
CA PRO A 129 -9.55 8.77 19.08
C PRO A 129 -9.35 7.51 18.21
N TYR A 130 -8.12 7.01 18.05
CA TYR A 130 -7.85 5.79 17.28
C TYR A 130 -7.12 4.72 18.09
N SER A 131 -6.51 5.03 19.23
CA SER A 131 -5.91 4.02 20.10
C SER A 131 -6.95 3.27 20.93
N ALA A 132 -8.05 3.91 21.32
CA ALA A 132 -9.10 3.29 22.12
C ALA A 132 -9.88 2.21 21.32
N GLU A 133 -10.20 2.48 20.04
CA GLU A 133 -10.91 1.51 19.18
C GLU A 133 -10.01 0.32 18.77
N LEU A 134 -8.70 0.52 18.70
CA LEU A 134 -7.73 -0.54 18.38
C LEU A 134 -7.45 -1.46 19.59
N SER A 135 -7.65 -0.97 20.81
CA SER A 135 -7.40 -1.71 22.06
C SER A 135 -8.33 -2.91 22.24
N GLU A 136 -9.62 -2.81 21.89
CA GLU A 136 -10.57 -3.91 22.11
C GLU A 136 -10.40 -5.09 21.14
N HIS A 137 -9.91 -4.86 19.92
CA HIS A 137 -9.82 -5.92 18.89
C HIS A 137 -8.41 -6.40 18.58
N VAL A 138 -7.36 -5.64 18.93
CA VAL A 138 -5.99 -5.92 18.47
C VAL A 138 -5.09 -6.43 19.61
N ALA A 139 -5.50 -6.32 20.87
CA ALA A 139 -4.75 -6.78 22.04
C ALA A 139 -4.46 -8.30 22.07
N GLU A 140 -5.29 -9.15 21.42
CA GLU A 140 -5.03 -10.59 21.33
C GLU A 140 -3.92 -10.96 20.33
N CYS A 141 -3.53 -10.07 19.41
CA CYS A 141 -2.62 -10.40 18.31
C CYS A 141 -1.20 -9.81 18.42
N LEU A 142 -0.94 -8.89 19.36
CA LEU A 142 0.25 -8.03 19.32
C LEU A 142 1.44 -8.55 20.14
N GLY A 143 1.94 -9.71 19.73
CA GLY A 143 3.30 -10.15 20.03
C GLY A 143 4.27 -9.72 18.92
N GLY A 144 4.80 -8.50 19.01
CA GLY A 144 6.05 -8.13 18.32
C GLY A 144 5.91 -7.40 16.97
N ARG A 145 7.00 -6.69 16.64
CA ARG A 145 7.23 -5.73 15.54
C ARG A 145 7.08 -6.27 14.09
N ILE A 146 6.30 -7.33 13.86
CA ILE A 146 6.20 -8.08 12.60
C ILE A 146 4.94 -7.70 11.77
N LEU A 147 4.02 -6.88 12.30
CA LEU A 147 2.69 -6.70 11.72
C LEU A 147 2.43 -5.34 11.04
N LEU A 148 3.35 -4.38 11.07
CA LEU A 148 3.14 -3.08 10.42
C LEU A 148 2.82 -3.18 8.91
N PRO A 149 3.49 -4.04 8.11
CA PRO A 149 3.12 -4.26 6.70
C PRO A 149 1.76 -4.95 6.51
N LYS A 150 1.16 -5.53 7.56
CA LYS A 150 -0.14 -6.22 7.49
C LYS A 150 -1.33 -5.33 7.86
N LEU A 151 -1.08 -4.17 8.49
CA LEU A 151 -2.11 -3.21 8.91
C LEU A 151 -2.48 -2.24 7.77
N THR A 152 -1.52 -1.90 6.91
CA THR A 152 -1.74 -1.11 5.70
C THR A 152 -1.33 -1.95 4.49
N ARG A 153 -2.26 -2.77 4.00
CA ARG A 153 -2.03 -3.65 2.85
C ARG A 153 -1.93 -2.83 1.57
N ASN A 154 -0.72 -2.40 1.22
CA ASN A 154 -0.43 -2.01 -0.14
C ASN A 154 -0.37 -3.27 -0.99
N TYR A 155 -1.20 -3.37 -2.02
CA TYR A 155 -1.12 -4.48 -2.96
C TYR A 155 0.28 -4.54 -3.56
N VAL A 156 0.87 -5.74 -3.63
CA VAL A 156 2.18 -6.00 -4.25
C VAL A 156 2.16 -5.49 -5.70
N LYS A 157 1.05 -5.72 -6.40
CA LYS A 157 0.72 -5.14 -7.70
C LYS A 157 -0.79 -5.19 -7.91
N GLU A 158 -1.32 -4.24 -8.65
CA GLU A 158 -2.67 -4.25 -9.17
C GLU A 158 -2.70 -3.79 -10.63
N GLY A 159 -3.76 -4.13 -11.34
CA GLY A 159 -3.87 -3.83 -12.77
C GLY A 159 -4.79 -4.78 -13.51
N PHE A 160 -5.10 -4.45 -14.76
CA PHE A 160 -5.88 -5.33 -15.60
C PHE A 160 -5.03 -6.46 -16.21
N MET A 161 -5.60 -7.66 -16.24
CA MET A 161 -5.14 -8.79 -17.06
C MET A 161 -6.35 -9.49 -17.68
N GLU A 162 -6.17 -10.14 -18.81
CA GLU A 162 -7.12 -11.11 -19.33
C GLU A 162 -6.89 -12.47 -18.68
N LYS A 163 -7.96 -13.22 -18.41
CA LYS A 163 -7.88 -14.61 -17.91
C LYS A 163 -8.88 -15.53 -18.58
N THR A 164 -8.53 -16.81 -18.72
CA THR A 164 -9.48 -17.88 -19.11
C THR A 164 -9.98 -18.67 -17.88
N GLY A 165 -10.91 -19.60 -18.10
CA GLY A 165 -11.46 -20.50 -17.09
C GLY A 165 -10.55 -21.72 -16.84
N PRO A 166 -10.97 -22.63 -15.94
CA PRO A 166 -10.15 -23.77 -15.53
C PRO A 166 -9.87 -24.78 -16.65
N LYS A 167 -10.72 -24.83 -17.68
CA LYS A 167 -10.58 -25.76 -18.81
C LYS A 167 -9.70 -25.20 -19.93
N HIS A 168 -9.34 -23.91 -19.86
CA HIS A 168 -8.58 -23.17 -20.87
C HIS A 168 -9.23 -23.13 -22.27
N THR A 169 -10.47 -23.57 -22.38
CA THR A 169 -11.29 -23.50 -23.60
C THR A 169 -12.25 -22.32 -23.55
N GLU A 170 -12.48 -21.75 -22.37
CA GLU A 170 -13.31 -20.56 -22.22
C GLU A 170 -12.59 -19.33 -22.81
N GLY A 171 -13.34 -18.43 -23.45
CA GLY A 171 -12.77 -17.17 -23.93
C GLY A 171 -12.15 -16.35 -22.80
N PHE A 172 -11.07 -15.62 -23.11
CA PHE A 172 -10.43 -14.76 -22.13
C PHE A 172 -11.34 -13.59 -21.76
N LYS A 173 -11.27 -13.17 -20.50
CA LYS A 173 -12.03 -12.03 -19.98
C LYS A 173 -11.09 -11.10 -19.22
N LYS A 174 -11.12 -9.81 -19.58
CA LYS A 174 -10.45 -8.73 -18.83
C LYS A 174 -10.99 -8.65 -17.40
N ARG A 175 -10.10 -8.63 -16.41
CA ARG A 175 -10.42 -8.52 -14.98
C ARG A 175 -9.40 -7.59 -14.32
N TRP A 176 -9.85 -6.86 -13.30
CA TRP A 176 -8.95 -6.13 -12.42
C TRP A 176 -8.35 -7.12 -11.42
N PHE A 177 -7.02 -7.20 -11.34
CA PHE A 177 -6.32 -8.05 -10.40
C PHE A 177 -5.68 -7.21 -9.30
N THR A 178 -5.68 -7.75 -8.10
CA THR A 178 -4.93 -7.22 -6.97
C THR A 178 -4.15 -8.37 -6.35
N MET A 179 -2.87 -8.16 -6.10
CA MET A 179 -2.01 -9.09 -5.39
C MET A 179 -1.85 -8.61 -3.96
N ASP A 180 -2.52 -9.25 -3.02
CA ASP A 180 -2.36 -9.03 -1.59
C ASP A 180 -1.47 -10.12 -1.00
N ASP A 181 -0.17 -9.85 -0.94
CA ASP A 181 0.85 -10.81 -0.52
C ASP A 181 0.79 -12.13 -1.32
N ARG A 182 0.32 -13.24 -0.72
CA ARG A 182 0.15 -14.54 -1.39
C ARG A 182 -1.24 -14.76 -2.00
N ARG A 183 -2.12 -13.75 -1.98
CA ARG A 183 -3.51 -13.86 -2.43
C ARG A 183 -3.73 -13.00 -3.66
N LEU A 184 -3.83 -13.65 -4.81
CA LEU A 184 -4.21 -13.01 -6.06
C LEU A 184 -5.73 -13.00 -6.18
N MET A 185 -6.35 -11.83 -6.13
CA MET A 185 -7.79 -11.64 -6.28
C MET A 185 -8.10 -11.01 -7.63
N TYR A 186 -9.25 -11.37 -8.23
CA TYR A 186 -9.70 -10.72 -9.47
C TYR A 186 -11.17 -10.31 -9.43
N PHE A 187 -11.45 -9.14 -10.00
CA PHE A 187 -12.74 -8.45 -9.96
C PHE A 187 -13.26 -8.16 -11.36
N LYS A 188 -14.58 -7.98 -11.50
CA LYS A 188 -15.13 -7.52 -12.79
C LYS A 188 -14.82 -6.03 -12.96
N ASP A 189 -15.00 -5.26 -11.90
CA ASP A 189 -14.69 -3.83 -11.81
C ASP A 189 -13.74 -3.58 -10.62
N PRO A 190 -12.78 -2.64 -10.70
CA PRO A 190 -11.89 -2.30 -9.58
C PRO A 190 -12.62 -1.91 -8.27
N LEU A 191 -13.84 -1.38 -8.37
CA LEU A 191 -14.65 -0.94 -7.22
C LEU A 191 -15.62 -2.02 -6.72
N ASP A 192 -15.59 -3.23 -7.28
CA ASP A 192 -16.44 -4.33 -6.83
C ASP A 192 -16.14 -4.68 -5.35
N ALA A 193 -17.19 -4.77 -4.53
CA ALA A 193 -17.07 -5.14 -3.11
C ALA A 193 -16.57 -6.57 -2.87
N TYR A 194 -16.71 -7.47 -3.86
CA TYR A 194 -16.35 -8.89 -3.74
C TYR A 194 -15.58 -9.38 -4.96
N ALA A 195 -14.52 -10.16 -4.71
CA ALA A 195 -13.76 -10.80 -5.76
C ALA A 195 -14.60 -11.86 -6.49
N ARG A 196 -14.38 -11.99 -7.80
CA ARG A 196 -14.95 -13.08 -8.63
C ARG A 196 -14.24 -14.41 -8.42
N GLY A 197 -13.06 -14.36 -7.81
CA GLY A 197 -12.31 -15.52 -7.38
C GLY A 197 -10.91 -15.14 -6.95
N GLU A 198 -10.23 -16.12 -6.38
CA GLU A 198 -9.01 -15.94 -5.64
C GLU A 198 -8.06 -17.10 -5.94
N VAL A 199 -6.77 -16.80 -5.92
CA VAL A 199 -5.72 -17.79 -6.15
C VAL A 199 -4.66 -17.60 -5.09
N PHE A 200 -4.35 -18.67 -4.37
CA PHE A 200 -3.19 -18.70 -3.48
C PHE A 200 -1.91 -18.92 -4.29
N ILE A 201 -0.91 -18.08 -4.06
CA ILE A 201 0.42 -18.15 -4.66
C ILE A 201 1.41 -18.62 -3.59
N GLY A 202 1.72 -19.92 -3.62
CA GLY A 202 2.69 -20.52 -2.71
C GLY A 202 4.13 -20.25 -3.14
N CYS A 203 5.05 -21.05 -2.62
CA CYS A 203 6.47 -21.00 -2.97
C CYS A 203 6.89 -22.11 -3.93
N GLU A 204 8.10 -22.00 -4.47
CA GLU A 204 8.67 -22.93 -5.44
C GLU A 204 8.74 -24.36 -4.90
N GLU A 205 9.11 -24.54 -3.63
CA GLU A 205 9.19 -25.86 -2.97
C GLU A 205 7.81 -26.54 -2.86
N ASN A 206 6.73 -25.77 -2.94
CA ASN A 206 5.37 -26.26 -2.95
C ASN A 206 4.78 -26.40 -4.36
N GLY A 207 5.61 -26.38 -5.41
CA GLY A 207 5.21 -26.60 -6.80
C GLY A 207 4.56 -25.39 -7.48
N TYR A 208 4.85 -24.17 -7.00
CA TYR A 208 4.41 -22.94 -7.63
C TYR A 208 5.50 -22.37 -8.53
N THR A 209 5.18 -22.09 -9.78
CA THR A 209 6.10 -21.42 -10.71
C THR A 209 5.36 -20.42 -11.57
N VAL A 210 6.08 -19.42 -12.06
CA VAL A 210 5.57 -18.43 -13.02
C VAL A 210 6.45 -18.44 -14.26
N LEU A 211 5.81 -18.49 -15.44
CA LEU A 211 6.47 -18.56 -16.73
C LEU A 211 5.94 -17.45 -17.66
N PRO A 212 6.82 -16.79 -18.44
CA PRO A 212 6.37 -15.91 -19.51
C PRO A 212 5.73 -16.74 -20.64
N GLY A 213 4.67 -16.19 -21.23
CA GLY A 213 3.94 -16.78 -22.35
C GLY A 213 2.79 -17.69 -21.94
N LEU A 214 2.06 -18.16 -22.95
CA LEU A 214 0.95 -19.11 -22.84
C LEU A 214 1.34 -20.45 -23.46
N PRO A 215 0.74 -21.58 -23.04
CA PRO A 215 0.96 -22.88 -23.67
C PRO A 215 0.63 -22.85 -25.17
N PRO A 216 1.33 -23.65 -25.99
CA PRO A 216 1.00 -23.78 -27.41
C PRO A 216 -0.45 -24.24 -27.57
N ASN A 217 -1.16 -23.68 -28.56
CA ASN A 217 -2.59 -23.88 -28.85
C ASN A 217 -3.59 -23.15 -27.94
N THR A 218 -3.13 -22.26 -27.06
CA THR A 218 -4.06 -21.36 -26.35
C THR A 218 -4.72 -20.41 -27.35
N GLN A 219 -6.04 -20.22 -27.26
CA GLN A 219 -6.80 -19.36 -28.18
C GLN A 219 -7.73 -18.42 -27.41
N GLY A 220 -8.25 -17.40 -28.11
CA GLY A 220 -9.29 -16.52 -27.58
C GLY A 220 -8.82 -15.44 -26.61
N TYR A 221 -7.52 -15.13 -26.59
CA TYR A 221 -6.94 -13.95 -25.93
C TYR A 221 -6.75 -12.82 -26.93
N HIS A 222 -6.90 -11.58 -26.49
CA HIS A 222 -6.68 -10.38 -27.30
C HIS A 222 -5.33 -9.73 -26.98
N TRP A 223 -4.91 -9.85 -25.73
CA TRP A 223 -3.66 -9.30 -25.22
C TRP A 223 -2.50 -10.27 -25.46
N GLN A 224 -1.38 -9.77 -26.00
CA GLN A 224 -0.35 -10.65 -26.59
C GLN A 224 0.68 -11.16 -25.59
N PHE A 225 0.79 -10.52 -24.42
CA PHE A 225 1.85 -10.79 -23.46
C PHE A 225 1.38 -11.76 -22.38
N GLY A 226 1.54 -13.06 -22.65
CA GLY A 226 1.06 -14.15 -21.81
C GLY A 226 1.79 -14.34 -20.48
N ILE A 227 1.10 -14.81 -19.45
CA ILE A 227 1.70 -15.29 -18.19
C ILE A 227 1.05 -16.62 -17.82
N THR A 228 1.86 -17.62 -17.51
CA THR A 228 1.40 -18.92 -17.01
C THR A 228 1.85 -19.11 -15.56
N ILE A 229 0.90 -19.19 -14.64
CA ILE A 229 1.17 -19.61 -13.26
C ILE A 229 0.84 -21.09 -13.13
N VAL A 230 1.83 -21.88 -12.76
CA VAL A 230 1.66 -23.29 -12.41
C VAL A 230 1.46 -23.38 -10.90
N THR A 231 0.40 -24.06 -10.49
CA THR A 231 0.15 -24.46 -9.11
C THR A 231 0.01 -25.98 -9.06
N PRO A 232 0.09 -26.62 -7.88
CA PRO A 232 -0.11 -28.07 -7.77
C PRO A 232 -1.44 -28.56 -8.34
N ASP A 233 -2.50 -27.73 -8.24
CA ASP A 233 -3.85 -28.13 -8.61
C ASP A 233 -4.17 -27.85 -10.08
N ARG A 234 -3.69 -26.72 -10.61
CA ARG A 234 -3.92 -26.32 -12.01
C ARG A 234 -2.98 -25.23 -12.51
N LYS A 235 -3.01 -25.01 -13.81
CA LYS A 235 -2.39 -23.84 -14.45
C LYS A 235 -3.40 -22.70 -14.59
N PHE A 236 -2.94 -21.48 -14.31
CA PHE A 236 -3.66 -20.25 -14.56
C PHE A 236 -3.00 -19.52 -15.72
N LEU A 237 -3.80 -19.13 -16.70
CA LEU A 237 -3.36 -18.47 -17.91
C LEU A 237 -3.88 -17.04 -17.92
N PHE A 238 -2.95 -16.10 -18.00
CA PHE A 238 -3.23 -14.66 -18.06
C PHE A 238 -2.60 -14.06 -19.30
N ALA A 239 -3.11 -12.91 -19.73
CA ALA A 239 -2.45 -12.08 -20.72
C ALA A 239 -2.48 -10.61 -20.30
N CYS A 240 -1.44 -9.87 -20.64
CA CYS A 240 -1.23 -8.45 -20.34
C CYS A 240 -1.25 -7.62 -21.63
N GLU A 241 -1.71 -6.38 -21.52
CA GLU A 241 -1.81 -5.45 -22.65
C GLU A 241 -0.44 -5.04 -23.20
N THR A 242 0.54 -4.86 -22.31
CA THR A 242 1.90 -4.41 -22.63
C THR A 242 2.96 -5.41 -22.12
N GLU A 243 4.14 -5.38 -22.75
CA GLU A 243 5.30 -6.16 -22.29
C GLU A 243 5.81 -5.68 -20.93
N GLU A 244 5.69 -4.38 -20.65
CA GLU A 244 6.06 -3.78 -19.36
C GLU A 244 5.17 -4.32 -18.24
N ASP A 245 3.85 -4.33 -18.43
CA ASP A 245 2.92 -4.93 -17.46
C ASP A 245 3.23 -6.40 -17.21
N GLN A 246 3.55 -7.15 -18.27
CA GLN A 246 3.91 -8.56 -18.16
C GLN A 246 5.15 -8.75 -17.29
N LYS A 247 6.21 -7.96 -17.54
CA LYS A 247 7.46 -8.01 -16.76
C LYS A 247 7.20 -7.68 -15.30
N ASP A 248 6.43 -6.63 -15.03
CA ASP A 248 6.08 -6.23 -13.66
C ASP A 248 5.26 -7.29 -12.92
N TRP A 249 4.26 -7.88 -13.58
CA TRP A 249 3.45 -8.95 -13.00
C TRP A 249 4.29 -10.19 -12.71
N ILE A 250 5.16 -10.60 -13.64
CA ILE A 250 6.08 -11.72 -13.42
C ILE A 250 7.02 -11.42 -12.24
N ALA A 251 7.58 -10.21 -12.16
CA ALA A 251 8.44 -9.81 -11.04
C ALA A 251 7.69 -9.85 -9.70
N ALA A 252 6.43 -9.41 -9.66
CA ALA A 252 5.58 -9.50 -8.47
C ALA A 252 5.33 -10.97 -8.07
N PHE A 253 4.98 -11.85 -9.02
CA PHE A 253 4.81 -13.29 -8.76
C PHE A 253 6.11 -13.93 -8.27
N GLN A 254 7.24 -13.63 -8.92
CA GLN A 254 8.56 -14.15 -8.53
C GLN A 254 8.93 -13.73 -7.11
N THR A 255 8.69 -12.48 -6.73
CA THR A 255 8.97 -11.98 -5.37
C THR A 255 8.24 -12.82 -4.30
N VAL A 256 7.02 -13.25 -4.60
CA VAL A 256 6.20 -14.07 -3.69
C VAL A 256 6.60 -15.54 -3.73
N ILE A 257 6.88 -16.10 -4.91
CA ILE A 257 7.20 -17.53 -5.11
C ILE A 257 8.57 -17.89 -4.53
N HIS A 258 9.58 -17.03 -4.66
CA HIS A 258 10.92 -17.29 -4.12
C HIS A 258 11.01 -17.07 -2.60
N ARG A 259 9.97 -16.50 -1.99
CA ARG A 259 9.90 -16.35 -0.53
C ARG A 259 9.42 -17.67 0.08
N PRO A 260 10.11 -18.24 1.08
CA PRO A 260 9.61 -19.40 1.82
C PRO A 260 8.25 -19.10 2.49
N MET A 261 7.41 -20.11 2.63
CA MET A 261 6.12 -19.95 3.31
C MET A 261 6.27 -19.92 4.83
N LEU A 262 5.57 -19.01 5.50
CA LEU A 262 5.46 -18.95 6.96
C LEU A 262 4.42 -19.97 7.46
N PRO A 263 4.55 -20.52 8.69
CA PRO A 263 3.59 -21.47 9.25
C PRO A 263 2.11 -21.03 9.14
N GLN A 264 1.83 -19.76 9.39
CA GLN A 264 0.48 -19.16 9.26
C GLN A 264 -0.07 -19.17 7.82
N GLU A 265 0.80 -19.11 6.81
CA GLU A 265 0.40 -19.09 5.40
C GLU A 265 -0.04 -20.49 4.92
N TYR A 266 0.51 -21.56 5.50
CA TYR A 266 0.03 -22.92 5.26
C TYR A 266 -1.42 -23.10 5.75
N ALA A 267 -1.77 -22.54 6.91
CA ALA A 267 -3.14 -22.54 7.41
C ALA A 267 -4.08 -21.70 6.52
N GLY A 268 -3.61 -20.56 6.01
CA GLY A 268 -4.34 -19.73 5.04
C GLY A 268 -4.63 -20.45 3.72
N LYS A 269 -3.65 -21.20 3.19
CA LYS A 269 -3.81 -22.06 2.01
C LYS A 269 -4.93 -23.08 2.22
N LEU A 270 -4.94 -23.77 3.37
CA LEU A 270 -5.98 -24.76 3.71
C LEU A 270 -7.38 -24.12 3.78
N LYS A 271 -7.53 -22.95 4.41
CA LYS A 271 -8.82 -22.23 4.47
C LYS A 271 -9.36 -21.89 3.07
N MET A 272 -8.51 -21.42 2.16
CA MET A 272 -8.93 -21.11 0.79
C MET A 272 -9.33 -22.36 -0.01
N ILE A 273 -8.58 -23.46 0.13
CA ILE A 273 -8.93 -24.74 -0.54
C ILE A 273 -10.28 -25.26 -0.03
N VAL A 274 -10.50 -25.20 1.29
CA VAL A 274 -11.73 -25.71 1.91
C VAL A 274 -12.96 -24.87 1.50
N ASN A 275 -12.85 -23.54 1.47
CA ASN A 275 -13.92 -22.66 1.00
C ASN A 275 -14.27 -22.89 -0.48
N PHE A 276 -13.29 -23.18 -1.33
CA PHE A 276 -13.54 -23.55 -2.73
C PHE A 276 -14.30 -24.88 -2.85
N SER A 277 -13.99 -25.88 -2.01
CA SER A 277 -14.69 -27.17 -1.99
C SER A 277 -16.12 -27.07 -1.43
N LEU A 278 -16.34 -26.27 -0.39
CA LEU A 278 -17.66 -26.07 0.21
C LEU A 278 -18.60 -25.25 -0.68
N GLY A 279 -18.08 -24.27 -1.44
CA GLY A 279 -18.88 -23.55 -2.44
C GLY A 279 -19.52 -24.51 -3.48
N SER A 280 -18.79 -25.55 -3.89
CA SER A 280 -19.31 -26.59 -4.80
C SER A 280 -20.32 -27.55 -4.15
N PHE A 281 -20.34 -27.64 -2.81
CA PHE A 281 -21.26 -28.48 -2.04
C PHE A 281 -22.56 -27.73 -1.70
N VAL A 282 -22.47 -26.42 -1.44
CA VAL A 282 -23.64 -25.54 -1.22
C VAL A 282 -24.48 -25.45 -2.51
N ASP A 283 -23.84 -25.38 -3.68
CA ASP A 283 -24.55 -25.40 -4.99
C ASP A 283 -25.28 -26.72 -5.27
N ARG A 284 -24.80 -27.86 -4.73
CA ARG A 284 -25.49 -29.16 -4.86
C ARG A 284 -26.62 -29.36 -3.85
N CYS A 285 -26.56 -28.72 -2.68
CA CYS A 285 -27.66 -28.80 -1.71
C CYS A 285 -28.83 -27.88 -2.09
N PHE A 286 -28.57 -26.75 -2.76
CA PHE A 286 -29.63 -25.83 -3.20
C PHE A 286 -30.50 -26.36 -4.36
N SER A 287 -30.03 -27.34 -5.14
CA SER A 287 -30.84 -27.95 -6.20
C SER A 287 -31.82 -29.02 -5.70
N SER A 288 -31.61 -29.56 -4.49
CA SER A 288 -32.50 -30.56 -3.87
C SER A 288 -33.52 -29.99 -2.87
N LEU A 289 -33.43 -28.71 -2.49
CA LEU A 289 -34.45 -28.01 -1.69
C LEU A 289 -35.24 -27.02 -2.55
N LYS A 290 -35.93 -27.54 -3.57
CA LYS A 290 -36.97 -26.80 -4.30
C LYS A 290 -38.33 -27.44 -4.06
N ILE A 291 -38.76 -27.48 -2.80
CA ILE A 291 -40.14 -27.87 -2.44
C ILE A 291 -40.69 -26.91 -1.39
N LYS A 292 -41.68 -26.14 -1.85
CA LYS A 292 -42.76 -25.45 -1.12
C LYS A 292 -42.38 -24.35 -0.13
N PHE A 293 -42.48 -23.11 -0.59
CA PHE A 293 -43.23 -22.08 0.14
C PHE A 293 -44.16 -21.38 -0.85
N ASP A 294 -45.34 -21.95 -1.03
CA ASP A 294 -46.51 -21.24 -1.55
C ASP A 294 -47.08 -20.36 -0.44
N SER A 295 -47.26 -19.08 -0.78
CA SER A 295 -48.33 -18.16 -0.36
C SER A 295 -48.91 -18.26 1.07
N VAL A 296 -48.62 -17.25 1.90
CA VAL A 296 -49.51 -16.83 3.00
C VAL A 296 -50.04 -15.42 2.69
N PRO A 297 -51.36 -15.20 2.65
CA PRO A 297 -51.94 -13.90 2.31
C PRO A 297 -52.02 -12.98 3.53
N LEU A 298 -51.75 -11.69 3.29
CA LEU A 298 -52.00 -10.59 4.22
C LEU A 298 -53.51 -10.47 4.48
N LYS A 299 -53.93 -10.62 5.74
CA LYS A 299 -55.28 -10.24 6.20
C LYS A 299 -55.24 -8.84 6.81
N SER A 300 -56.15 -8.01 6.32
CA SER A 300 -56.55 -6.69 6.79
C SER A 300 -57.42 -6.75 8.06
N GLY A 301 -57.24 -5.76 8.94
CA GLY A 301 -58.33 -5.10 9.70
C GLY A 301 -58.82 -5.76 10.98
N GLN A 302 -58.56 -5.11 12.12
CA GLN A 302 -59.54 -4.34 12.90
C GLN A 302 -58.81 -3.35 13.80
#